data_AF-A0A8S1Q504-F1
#
_entry.id   AF-A0A8S1Q504-F1
#
_cell.length_a   1.000
_cell.length_b   1.000
_cell.length_c   1.000
_cell.angle_alpha   90.00
_cell.angle_beta   90.00
_cell.angle_gamma   90.00
#
_symmetry.space_group_name_H-M   'P 1'
#
loop_
_entity.id
_entity.type
_entity.pdbx_description
1 polymer ?
#
loop_
_entity_poly.entity_id
_entity_poly.type
_entity_poly.pdbx_seq_one_letter_code
_entity_poly.pdbx_strand_id
1 'polypeptide(L)'
;MAKQFMKVNIKMVKKLGNGILKLRMIQKLKKYKNKFIILSGYGAYDEKEHKNAIWLELSENYRNMQIEVTYYGEYKKDKKIGKWEIHYKYSSNYPFKQMQLLYIYINVIEVVDHIMMKVLNMVIGQN
;
A
#
# COMPACT_ATOMS: atom_id res chain seq x y z
N MET A 1 34.09 38.86 3.57
CA MET A 1 34.65 37.50 3.78
C MET A 1 33.73 36.59 4.61
N ALA A 2 33.25 36.99 5.80
CA ALA A 2 32.40 36.15 6.68
C ALA A 2 31.08 35.64 6.05
N LYS A 3 30.38 36.46 5.25
CA LYS A 3 29.13 36.05 4.56
C LYS A 3 29.33 34.91 3.55
N GLN A 4 30.52 34.78 2.97
CA GLN A 4 30.82 33.75 1.98
C GLN A 4 31.12 32.40 2.66
N PHE A 5 31.81 32.44 3.80
CA PHE A 5 32.01 31.26 4.66
C PHE A 5 30.68 30.68 5.20
N MET A 6 29.75 31.53 5.64
CA MET A 6 28.43 31.06 6.09
C MET A 6 27.65 30.35 4.97
N LYS A 7 27.69 30.88 3.73
CA LYS A 7 27.01 30.25 2.59
C LYS A 7 27.58 28.87 2.24
N VAL A 8 28.90 28.70 2.34
CA VAL A 8 29.59 27.42 2.09
C VAL A 8 29.21 26.39 3.16
N ASN A 9 29.19 26.79 4.44
CA ASN A 9 28.82 25.91 5.55
C ASN A 9 27.36 25.44 5.45
N ILE A 10 26.42 26.33 5.10
CA ILE A 10 25.00 25.97 4.91
C ILE A 10 24.84 24.95 3.76
N LYS A 11 25.59 25.12 2.65
CA LYS A 11 25.55 24.18 1.51
C LYS A 11 26.10 22.80 1.90
N MET A 12 27.16 22.75 2.71
CA MET A 12 27.72 21.49 3.22
C MET A 12 26.74 20.76 4.15
N VAL A 13 26.11 21.46 5.09
CA VAL A 13 25.13 20.88 6.02
C VAL A 13 23.93 20.30 5.26
N LYS A 14 23.42 21.00 4.24
CA LYS A 14 22.32 20.48 3.39
C LYS A 14 22.72 19.23 2.61
N LYS A 15 23.96 19.15 2.10
CA LYS A 15 24.46 17.98 1.37
C LYS A 15 24.63 16.76 2.29
N LEU A 16 25.12 16.98 3.52
CA LEU A 16 25.20 15.96 4.57
C LEU A 16 23.81 15.45 4.98
N GLY A 17 22.84 16.34 5.21
CA GLY A 17 21.47 15.97 5.52
C GLY A 17 20.81 15.11 4.44
N ASN A 18 20.97 15.48 3.16
CA ASN A 18 20.44 14.72 2.03
C ASN A 18 21.11 13.34 1.88
N GLY A 19 22.41 13.24 2.14
CA GLY A 19 23.14 11.96 2.15
C GLY A 19 22.63 11.01 3.24
N ILE A 20 22.43 11.52 4.45
CA ILE A 20 21.90 10.75 5.59
C ILE A 20 20.46 10.27 5.33
N LEU A 21 19.61 11.12 4.77
CA LEU A 21 18.24 10.75 4.41
C LEU A 21 18.20 9.67 3.32
N LYS A 22 19.06 9.78 2.30
CA LYS A 22 19.19 8.78 1.24
C LYS A 22 19.68 7.43 1.78
N LEU A 23 20.66 7.43 2.69
CA LEU A 23 21.14 6.21 3.35
C LEU A 23 20.06 5.54 4.20
N ARG A 24 19.28 6.31 4.98
CA ARG A 24 18.14 5.79 5.75
C ARG A 24 17.06 5.20 4.86
N MET A 25 16.76 5.83 3.72
CA MET A 25 15.82 5.27 2.72
C MET A 25 16.35 3.96 2.12
N ILE A 26 17.62 3.91 1.71
CA ILE A 26 18.23 2.68 1.17
C ILE A 26 18.24 1.55 2.21
N GLN A 27 18.54 1.84 3.47
CA GLN A 27 18.50 0.86 4.56
C GLN A 27 17.08 0.35 4.81
N LYS A 28 16.07 1.23 4.80
CA LYS A 28 14.66 0.83 4.85
C LYS A 28 14.30 -0.08 3.67
N LEU A 29 14.65 0.31 2.44
CA LEU A 29 14.36 -0.49 1.25
C LEU A 29 15.05 -1.87 1.28
N LYS A 30 16.29 -1.97 1.77
CA LYS A 30 16.97 -3.26 1.98
C LYS A 30 16.23 -4.15 2.98
N LYS A 31 15.69 -3.58 4.07
CA LYS A 31 14.85 -4.32 5.04
C LYS A 31 13.58 -4.87 4.39
N TYR A 32 12.96 -4.14 3.46
CA TYR A 32 11.75 -4.58 2.76
C TYR A 32 12.03 -5.51 1.56
N LYS A 33 13.23 -5.47 0.97
CA LYS A 33 13.62 -6.33 -0.15
C LYS A 33 13.59 -7.83 0.22
N ASN A 34 13.98 -8.17 1.45
CA ASN A 34 13.92 -9.56 1.95
C ASN A 34 12.50 -10.01 2.32
N LYS A 35 11.55 -9.08 2.47
CA LYS A 35 10.13 -9.40 2.71
C LYS A 35 9.37 -9.67 1.39
N PHE A 36 9.88 -9.17 0.27
CA PHE A 36 9.22 -9.27 -1.04
C PHE A 36 9.56 -10.55 -1.83
N ILE A 37 10.57 -11.32 -1.39
CA ILE A 37 11.00 -12.56 -2.07
C ILE A 37 10.15 -13.79 -1.68
N ILE A 38 9.23 -13.67 -0.73
CA ILE A 38 8.35 -14.77 -0.28
C ILE A 38 6.88 -14.40 -0.53
N LEU A 39 6.50 -14.16 -1.78
CA LEU A 39 5.10 -14.02 -2.20
C LEU A 39 4.82 -14.70 -3.54
N SER A 40 5.72 -15.57 -4.03
CA SER A 40 5.28 -16.66 -4.90
C SER A 40 4.43 -17.57 -4.01
N GLY A 41 3.10 -17.54 -4.18
CA GLY A 41 2.13 -18.25 -3.35
C GLY A 41 2.61 -19.65 -3.00
N TYR A 42 2.44 -20.04 -1.74
CA TYR A 42 2.95 -21.27 -1.12
C TYR A 42 2.30 -22.54 -1.70
N GLY A 43 2.46 -22.78 -3.00
CA GLY A 43 1.97 -23.95 -3.70
C GLY A 43 3.05 -24.53 -4.62
N ALA A 44 2.88 -25.80 -4.96
CA ALA A 44 3.72 -26.49 -5.91
C ALA A 44 3.06 -26.52 -7.29
N TYR A 45 3.88 -26.35 -8.32
CA TYR A 45 3.49 -26.66 -9.68
C TYR A 45 3.73 -28.15 -9.94
N ASP A 46 2.91 -28.76 -10.79
CA ASP A 46 3.15 -30.11 -11.29
C ASP A 46 4.28 -30.13 -12.35
N GLU A 47 4.63 -31.31 -12.85
CA GLU A 47 5.65 -31.50 -13.90
C GLU A 47 5.34 -30.75 -15.21
N LYS A 48 4.10 -30.27 -15.37
CA LYS A 48 3.63 -29.52 -16.54
C LYS A 48 3.42 -28.04 -16.22
N GLU A 49 3.96 -27.56 -15.11
CA GLU A 49 3.86 -26.17 -14.65
C GLU A 49 2.43 -25.71 -14.30
N HIS A 50 1.51 -26.63 -14.02
CA HIS A 50 0.16 -26.28 -13.55
C HIS A 50 0.09 -26.25 -12.03
N LYS A 51 -0.71 -25.33 -11.48
CA LYS A 51 -1.07 -25.34 -10.06
C LYS A 51 -1.94 -26.57 -9.76
N ASN A 52 -1.43 -27.48 -8.92
CA ASN A 52 -2.14 -28.72 -8.55
C ASN A 52 -1.90 -29.08 -7.06
N ALA A 53 -2.14 -28.12 -6.17
CA ALA A 53 -1.86 -28.24 -4.74
C ALA A 53 -2.69 -27.21 -3.96
N ILE A 54 -2.42 -27.07 -2.66
CA ILE A 54 -2.90 -25.95 -1.86
C ILE A 54 -2.07 -24.70 -2.18
N TRP A 55 -2.73 -23.54 -2.25
CA TRP A 55 -2.13 -22.25 -2.54
C TRP A 55 -2.59 -21.20 -1.54
N LEU A 56 -1.67 -20.28 -1.26
CA LEU A 56 -1.95 -19.02 -0.59
C LEU A 56 -1.76 -17.89 -1.60
N GLU A 57 -2.83 -17.22 -1.96
CA GLU A 57 -2.82 -16.11 -2.91
C GLU A 57 -3.08 -14.78 -2.21
N LEU A 58 -2.37 -13.73 -2.62
CA LEU A 58 -2.62 -12.38 -2.15
C LEU A 58 -3.67 -11.71 -3.05
N SER A 59 -4.65 -11.04 -2.47
CA SER A 59 -5.67 -10.29 -3.20
C SER A 59 -5.03 -9.22 -4.08
N GLU A 60 -5.42 -9.09 -5.34
CA GLU A 60 -4.85 -8.13 -6.30
C GLU A 60 -4.91 -6.68 -5.79
N ASN A 61 -5.91 -6.36 -4.96
CA ASN A 61 -6.12 -5.04 -4.38
C ASN A 61 -5.21 -4.74 -3.17
N TYR A 62 -4.29 -5.63 -2.80
CA TYR A 62 -3.42 -5.45 -1.62
C TYR A 62 -2.55 -4.19 -1.68
N ARG A 63 -2.20 -3.70 -2.88
CA ARG A 63 -1.27 -2.56 -3.03
C ARG A 63 -1.83 -1.23 -2.54
N ASN A 64 -3.17 -1.10 -2.54
CA ASN A 64 -3.86 0.13 -2.16
C ASN A 64 -4.56 0.01 -0.79
N MET A 65 -4.47 -1.16 -0.14
CA MET A 65 -5.18 -1.44 1.09
C MET A 65 -4.23 -1.60 2.27
N GLN A 66 -4.66 -1.15 3.44
CA GLN A 66 -3.93 -1.31 4.71
C GLN A 66 -4.16 -2.70 5.33
N ILE A 67 -4.94 -3.54 4.63
CA ILE A 67 -5.31 -4.91 5.00
C ILE A 67 -4.71 -5.83 3.93
N GLU A 68 -3.86 -6.76 4.36
CA GLU A 68 -3.42 -7.87 3.52
C GLU A 68 -4.56 -8.91 3.52
N VAL A 69 -5.23 -9.07 2.38
CA VAL A 69 -6.24 -10.12 2.18
C VAL A 69 -5.60 -11.28 1.44
N THR A 70 -5.60 -12.47 2.05
CA THR A 70 -5.10 -13.68 1.42
C THR A 70 -6.19 -14.72 1.25
N TYR A 71 -6.16 -15.44 0.14
CA TYR A 71 -7.03 -16.55 -0.19
C TYR A 71 -6.25 -17.86 -0.03
N TYR A 72 -6.77 -18.79 0.77
CA TYR A 72 -6.18 -20.10 0.99
C TYR A 72 -7.12 -21.18 0.47
N GLY A 73 -6.64 -22.03 -0.43
CA GLY A 73 -7.46 -23.09 -1.00
C GLY A 73 -6.72 -23.94 -2.03
N GLU A 74 -7.43 -24.87 -2.64
CA GLU A 74 -6.84 -25.87 -3.54
C GLU A 74 -6.99 -25.46 -5.01
N TYR A 75 -5.91 -25.66 -5.76
CA TYR A 75 -5.90 -25.65 -7.21
C TYR A 75 -5.80 -27.07 -7.75
N LYS A 76 -6.52 -27.33 -8.85
CA LYS A 76 -6.39 -28.54 -9.66
C LYS A 76 -6.34 -28.17 -11.13
N LYS A 77 -5.20 -28.38 -11.78
CA LYS A 77 -4.94 -27.98 -13.18
C LYS A 77 -5.28 -26.50 -13.42
N ASP A 78 -4.70 -25.62 -12.61
CA ASP A 78 -4.91 -24.15 -12.63
C ASP A 78 -6.33 -23.65 -12.36
N LYS A 79 -7.24 -24.54 -11.93
CA LYS A 79 -8.57 -24.16 -11.50
C LYS A 79 -8.69 -24.20 -9.98
N LYS A 80 -9.20 -23.12 -9.40
CA LYS A 80 -9.62 -23.07 -7.99
C LYS A 80 -10.74 -24.07 -7.78
N ILE A 81 -10.59 -24.97 -6.81
CA ILE A 81 -11.60 -25.95 -6.44
C ILE A 81 -11.92 -25.87 -4.94
N GLY A 82 -13.06 -26.42 -4.56
CA GLY A 82 -13.49 -26.49 -3.17
C GLY A 82 -13.78 -25.11 -2.55
N LYS A 83 -13.72 -25.06 -1.22
CA LYS A 83 -13.90 -23.83 -0.45
C LYS A 83 -12.57 -23.11 -0.33
N TRP A 84 -12.60 -21.80 -0.51
CA TRP A 84 -11.46 -20.92 -0.31
C TRP A 84 -11.67 -20.10 0.95
N GLU A 85 -10.73 -20.21 1.88
CA GLU A 85 -10.73 -19.41 3.09
C GLU A 85 -10.15 -18.03 2.80
N ILE A 86 -10.78 -17.00 3.35
CA ILE A 86 -10.32 -15.62 3.23
C ILE A 86 -9.76 -15.21 4.57
N HIS A 87 -8.47 -14.90 4.59
CA HIS A 87 -7.79 -14.44 5.80
C HIS A 87 -7.49 -12.95 5.67
N TYR A 88 -7.75 -12.22 6.75
CA TYR A 88 -7.53 -10.78 6.83
C TYR A 88 -6.40 -10.52 7.82
N LYS A 89 -5.33 -9.88 7.35
CA LYS A 89 -4.22 -9.46 8.20
C LYS A 89 -4.09 -7.95 8.17
N TYR A 90 -4.40 -7.36 9.32
CA TYR A 90 -4.17 -5.94 9.55
C TYR A 90 -2.68 -5.71 9.78
N SER A 91 -2.07 -4.81 9.01
CA SER A 91 -0.70 -4.40 9.26
C SER A 91 -0.68 -3.62 10.58
N SER A 92 -0.14 -4.22 11.64
CA SER A 92 -0.02 -3.62 12.99
C SER A 92 0.80 -2.32 13.04
N ASN A 93 1.37 -1.89 11.90
CA ASN A 93 2.15 -0.66 11.78
C ASN A 93 1.31 0.58 11.48
N TYR A 94 -0.02 0.47 11.32
CA TYR A 94 -0.91 1.63 11.29
C TYR A 94 -1.60 1.77 12.64
N PRO A 95 -1.30 2.82 13.43
CA PRO A 95 -2.00 3.04 14.68
C PRO A 95 -3.47 3.28 14.37
N PHE A 96 -4.36 2.53 15.04
CA PHE A 96 -5.82 2.58 14.92
C PHE A 96 -6.42 4.00 14.80
N LYS A 97 -5.80 5.01 15.43
CA LYS A 97 -6.16 6.43 15.29
C LYS A 97 -6.09 6.96 13.85
N GLN A 98 -5.12 6.51 13.05
CA GLN A 98 -5.00 6.88 11.64
C GLN A 98 -6.12 6.26 10.78
N MET A 99 -6.63 5.08 11.17
CA MET A 99 -7.79 4.47 10.50
C MET A 99 -9.08 5.23 10.80
N GLN A 100 -9.29 5.65 12.05
CA GLN A 100 -10.43 6.51 12.38
C GLN A 100 -10.37 7.85 11.61
N LEU A 101 -9.20 8.46 11.50
CA LEU A 101 -9.02 9.69 10.72
C LEU A 101 -9.27 9.49 9.22
N LEU A 102 -8.82 8.38 8.63
CA LEU A 102 -9.06 8.08 7.22
C LEU A 102 -10.55 7.82 6.95
N TYR A 103 -11.23 7.09 7.83
CA TYR A 103 -12.67 6.85 7.72
C TYR A 103 -13.48 8.16 7.81
N ILE A 104 -13.14 9.02 8.77
CA ILE A 104 -13.75 10.35 8.88
C ILE A 104 -13.49 11.17 7.61
N TYR A 105 -12.25 11.15 7.09
CA TYR A 105 -11.89 11.88 5.89
C TYR A 105 -12.67 11.43 4.64
N ILE A 106 -12.83 10.12 4.44
CA ILE A 106 -13.61 9.57 3.32
C ILE A 106 -15.08 10.00 3.42
N ASN A 107 -15.70 9.85 4.60
CA ASN A 107 -17.09 10.26 4.80
C ASN A 107 -17.28 11.77 4.58
N VAL A 108 -16.30 12.60 4.96
CA VAL A 108 -16.35 14.05 4.72
C VAL A 108 -16.31 14.36 3.22
N ILE A 109 -15.47 13.67 2.45
CA ILE A 109 -15.40 13.86 0.99
C ILE A 109 -16.75 13.53 0.34
N GLU A 110 -17.35 12.38 0.69
CA GLU A 110 -18.64 11.97 0.10
C GLU A 110 -19.76 12.99 0.39
N VAL A 111 -19.77 13.56 1.61
CA VAL A 111 -20.71 14.61 1.98
C VAL A 111 -20.45 15.91 1.21
N VAL A 112 -19.19 16.31 1.05
CA VAL A 112 -18.81 17.50 0.29
C VAL A 112 -19.20 17.35 -1.18
N ASP A 113 -18.93 16.20 -1.80
CA ASP A 113 -19.29 15.91 -3.17
C ASP A 113 -20.81 15.94 -3.37
N HIS A 114 -21.56 15.35 -2.44
CA HIS A 114 -23.03 15.41 -2.47
C HIS A 114 -23.56 16.85 -2.39
N ILE A 115 -23.00 17.68 -1.50
CA ILE A 115 -23.37 19.10 -1.38
C ILE A 115 -23.02 19.86 -2.65
N MET A 116 -21.83 19.64 -3.20
CA MET A 116 -21.35 20.32 -4.41
C MET A 116 -22.23 20.00 -5.61
N MET A 117 -22.62 18.73 -5.80
CA MET A 117 -23.55 18.33 -6.85
C MET A 117 -24.93 18.98 -6.69
N LYS A 118 -25.41 19.11 -5.45
CA LYS A 118 -26.68 19.78 -5.17
C LYS A 118 -26.62 21.28 -5.52
N VAL A 119 -25.52 21.95 -5.16
CA VAL A 119 -25.29 23.37 -5.51
C VAL A 119 -25.19 23.54 -7.03
N LEU A 120 -24.43 22.67 -7.70
CA LEU A 120 -24.28 22.70 -9.15
C LEU A 120 -25.64 22.55 -9.86
N ASN A 121 -26.50 21.64 -9.39
CA ASN A 121 -27.84 21.47 -9.93
C ASN A 121 -28.75 22.69 -9.69
N MET A 122 -28.57 23.43 -8.60
CA MET A 122 -29.32 24.69 -8.39
C MET A 122 -28.86 25.80 -9.33
N VAL A 123 -27.56 25.87 -9.62
CA VAL A 123 -26.99 26.87 -10.54
C VAL A 123 -27.37 26.58 -11.99
N ILE A 124 -27.38 25.29 -12.38
CA ILE A 124 -27.70 24.87 -13.75
C ILE A 124 -29.22 24.79 -13.98
N GLY A 125 -30.00 24.43 -12.96
CA GLY A 125 -31.46 24.24 -13.02
C GLY A 125 -32.30 25.51 -12.86
N GLN A 126 -31.69 26.69 -12.88
CA GLN A 126 -32.38 27.99 -12.95
C GLN A 126 -32.21 28.60 -14.34
N ASN A 127 -32.91 28.03 -15.32
CA ASN A 127 -33.29 28.67 -16.58
C ASN A 127 -34.69 28.19 -16.96
#